data_AF-A0A653MU21-F1
#
_entry.id   AF-A0A653MU21-F1
#
_cell.length_a   1.000
_cell.length_b   1.000
_cell.length_c   1.000
_cell.angle_alpha   90.00
_cell.angle_beta   90.00
_cell.angle_gamma   90.00
#
_symmetry.space_group_name_H-M   'P 1'
#
loop_
_entity.id
_entity.type
_entity.pdbx_description
1 polymer ?
#
loop_
_entity_poly.entity_id
_entity_poly.type
_entity_poly.pdbx_seq_one_letter_code
_entity_poly.pdbx_strand_id
1 'polypeptide(L)'
;MTGALRQMITCHWTARRLQRYLDADPAAPLTPGEITRLEEHIATCERCSEVMRQHRLLHRALSLWSGRRPVDPASVDRMRTVLDDLIDGRQR
;
A
#
# COMPACT_ATOMS: atom_id res chain seq x y z
N MET A 1 10.73 -19.41 25.68
CA MET A 1 9.34 -19.02 25.35
C MET A 1 9.10 -17.51 25.23
N THR A 2 10.12 -16.67 25.10
CA THR A 2 9.98 -15.20 25.00
C THR A 2 9.61 -14.70 23.59
N GLY A 3 9.96 -15.46 22.54
CA GLY A 3 9.71 -15.06 21.15
C GLY A 3 8.24 -14.96 20.77
N ALA A 4 7.42 -15.94 21.16
CA ALA A 4 5.99 -15.98 20.80
C ALA A 4 5.20 -14.80 21.40
N LEU A 5 5.49 -14.43 22.65
CA LEU A 5 4.83 -13.32 23.36
C LEU A 5 5.19 -11.97 22.73
N ARG A 6 6.48 -11.79 22.37
CA ARG A 6 6.95 -10.63 21.62
C ARG A 6 6.27 -10.53 20.26
N GLN A 7 6.12 -11.65 19.56
CA GLN A 7 5.45 -11.72 18.26
C GLN A 7 3.97 -11.35 18.36
N MET A 8 3.25 -11.82 19.38
CA MET A 8 1.85 -11.43 19.61
C MET A 8 1.70 -9.93 19.86
N ILE A 9 2.58 -9.34 20.67
CA ILE A 9 2.57 -7.89 20.93
C ILE A 9 2.83 -7.10 19.66
N THR A 10 3.81 -7.51 18.84
CA THR A 10 4.10 -6.84 17.56
C THR A 10 2.93 -6.98 16.58
N CYS A 11 2.32 -8.17 16.48
CA CYS A 11 1.14 -8.37 15.64
C CYS A 11 -0.03 -7.50 16.09
N HIS A 12 -0.28 -7.40 17.40
CA HIS A 12 -1.35 -6.55 17.94
C HIS A 12 -1.09 -5.06 17.65
N TRP A 13 0.15 -4.62 17.84
CA TRP A 13 0.56 -3.24 17.52
C TRP A 13 0.37 -2.93 16.03
N THR A 14 0.79 -3.84 15.15
CA THR A 14 0.62 -3.70 13.69
C THR A 14 -0.85 -3.68 13.32
N ALA A 15 -1.66 -4.61 13.83
CA ALA A 15 -3.09 -4.67 13.53
C ALA A 15 -3.83 -3.37 13.87
N ARG A 16 -3.49 -2.72 14.99
CA ARG A 16 -4.10 -1.42 15.38
C ARG A 16 -3.69 -0.23 14.51
N ARG A 17 -2.60 -0.35 13.75
CA ARG A 17 -2.06 0.73 12.90
C ARG A 17 -2.24 0.46 11.41
N LEU A 18 -2.45 -0.80 11.04
CA LEU A 18 -2.57 -1.25 9.67
C LEU A 18 -3.70 -0.52 8.94
N GLN A 19 -4.86 -0.32 9.58
CA GLN A 19 -5.97 0.41 8.96
C GLN A 19 -5.59 1.85 8.61
N ARG A 20 -4.96 2.59 9.52
CA ARG A 20 -4.49 3.97 9.27
C ARG A 20 -3.43 4.03 8.17
N TYR A 21 -2.54 3.04 8.15
CA TYR A 21 -1.54 2.92 7.09
C TYR A 21 -2.19 2.67 5.73
N LEU A 22 -3.21 1.80 5.68
CA LEU A 22 -3.89 1.42 4.45
C LEU A 22 -4.82 2.50 3.90
N ASP A 23 -5.51 3.22 4.77
CA ASP A 23 -6.43 4.29 4.40
C ASP A 23 -5.71 5.62 4.09
N ALA A 24 -4.40 5.69 4.36
CA ALA A 24 -3.60 6.92 4.30
C ALA A 24 -4.32 8.10 5.00
N ASP A 25 -4.90 7.82 6.17
CA ASP A 25 -5.80 8.73 6.87
C ASP A 25 -5.12 10.07 7.20
N PRO A 26 -5.54 11.19 6.57
CA PRO A 26 -4.95 12.49 6.81
C PRO A 26 -5.23 13.04 8.22
N ALA A 27 -6.24 12.53 8.92
CA ALA A 27 -6.56 12.93 10.29
C ALA A 27 -5.66 12.27 11.34
N ALA A 28 -4.96 11.19 10.98
CA ALA A 28 -4.10 10.44 11.90
C ALA A 28 -2.82 9.93 11.19
N PRO A 29 -1.95 10.84 10.71
CA PRO A 29 -0.75 10.47 9.97
C PRO A 29 0.18 9.61 10.83
N LEU A 30 0.74 8.56 10.22
CA LEU A 30 1.77 7.75 10.84
C LEU A 30 3.13 8.46 10.70
N THR A 31 3.93 8.37 11.75
CA THR A 31 5.31 8.86 11.66
C THR A 31 6.16 7.96 10.76
N PRO A 32 7.23 8.46 10.13
CA PRO A 32 8.11 7.64 9.29
C PRO A 32 8.65 6.40 10.01
N GLY A 33 9.02 6.53 11.29
CA GLY A 33 9.49 5.40 12.09
C GLY A 33 8.40 4.35 12.38
N GLU A 34 7.14 4.77 12.53
CA GLU A 34 6.02 3.83 12.62
C GLU A 34 5.81 3.09 11.31
N ILE A 35 5.92 3.78 10.17
CA ILE A 35 5.81 3.16 8.84
C ILE A 35 6.89 2.10 8.65
N THR A 36 8.16 2.45 8.86
CA THR A 36 9.28 1.51 8.70
C THR A 36 9.10 0.26 9.57
N ARG A 37 8.74 0.44 10.86
CA ARG A 37 8.50 -0.68 11.77
C ARG A 37 7.34 -1.58 11.32
N LEU A 38 6.30 -0.98 10.74
CA LEU A 38 5.13 -1.68 10.26
C LEU A 38 5.49 -2.53 9.02
N GLU A 39 6.25 -1.95 8.10
CA GLU A 39 6.77 -2.63 6.90
C GLU A 39 7.71 -3.79 7.24
N GLU A 40 8.66 -3.58 8.16
CA GLU A 40 9.57 -4.63 8.65
C GLU A 40 8.81 -5.82 9.24
N HIS A 41 7.78 -5.56 10.05
CA HIS A 41 6.99 -6.63 10.65
C HIS A 41 6.16 -7.38 9.60
N ILE A 42 5.55 -6.65 8.66
CA ILE A 42 4.74 -7.28 7.60
C ILE A 42 5.60 -8.14 6.68
N ALA A 43 6.84 -7.74 6.40
CA ALA A 43 7.77 -8.52 5.59
C ALA A 43 8.09 -9.90 6.20
N THR A 44 7.95 -10.06 7.52
CA THR A 44 8.36 -11.28 8.25
C THR A 44 7.18 -12.07 8.84
N CYS A 45 6.00 -11.46 9.00
CA CYS A 45 4.84 -12.10 9.61
C CYS A 45 3.79 -12.48 8.57
N GLU A 46 3.61 -13.78 8.34
CA GLU A 46 2.62 -14.33 7.40
C GLU A 46 1.19 -13.86 7.68
N ARG A 47 0.79 -13.75 8.96
CA ARG A 47 -0.55 -13.33 9.32
C ARG A 47 -0.81 -11.86 8.93
N CYS A 48 0.16 -10.98 9.19
CA CYS A 48 0.03 -9.56 8.86
C CYS A 48 0.14 -9.32 7.35
N SER A 49 0.99 -10.07 6.65
CA SER A 49 1.12 -9.99 5.19
C SER A 49 -0.14 -10.46 4.48
N GLU A 50 -0.79 -11.52 4.96
CA GLU A 50 -2.05 -12.00 4.40
C GLU A 50 -3.18 -10.99 4.57
N VAL A 51 -3.31 -10.36 5.74
CA VAL A 51 -4.30 -9.28 5.95
C VAL A 51 -4.06 -8.12 5.00
N MET A 52 -2.80 -7.70 4.80
CA MET A 52 -2.45 -6.65 3.85
C MET A 52 -2.79 -7.03 2.41
N ARG A 53 -2.56 -8.28 2.02
CA ARG A 53 -2.93 -8.81 0.69
C ARG A 53 -4.44 -8.77 0.49
N GLN A 54 -5.23 -9.22 1.46
CA GLN A 54 -6.69 -9.21 1.41
C GLN A 54 -7.24 -7.79 1.28
N HIS A 55 -6.71 -6.84 2.05
CA HIS A 55 -7.11 -5.44 1.93
C HIS A 55 -6.84 -4.88 0.54
N ARG A 56 -5.65 -5.12 -0.03
CA ARG A 56 -5.30 -4.66 -1.38
C ARG A 56 -6.23 -5.25 -2.44
N LEU A 57 -6.62 -6.52 -2.31
CA LEU A 57 -7.58 -7.16 -3.20
C LEU A 57 -8.96 -6.51 -3.09
N LEU A 58 -9.44 -6.28 -1.87
CA LEU A 58 -10.72 -5.63 -1.63
C LEU A 58 -10.73 -4.19 -2.18
N HIS A 59 -9.70 -3.40 -1.88
CA HIS A 59 -9.54 -2.05 -2.39
C HIS A 59 -9.54 -2.02 -3.92
N ARG A 60 -8.81 -2.95 -4.58
CA ARG A 60 -8.82 -3.07 -6.04
C ARG A 60 -10.22 -3.41 -6.55
N ALA A 61 -10.91 -4.39 -5.97
CA ALA A 61 -12.27 -4.75 -6.37
C ALA A 61 -13.23 -3.55 -6.24
N LEU A 62 -13.16 -2.81 -5.13
CA LEU A 62 -13.97 -1.61 -4.91
C LEU A 62 -13.63 -0.49 -5.88
N SER A 63 -12.34 -0.27 -6.20
CA SER A 63 -11.92 0.72 -7.18
C SER A 63 -12.42 0.44 -8.60
N LEU A 64 -12.52 -0.85 -8.97
CA LEU A 64 -13.09 -1.26 -10.26
C LEU A 64 -14.60 -1.02 -10.31
N TRP A 65 -15.28 -1.13 -9.17
CA TRP A 65 -16.71 -0.84 -9.04
C TRP A 65 -17.01 0.67 -9.03
N SER A 66 -16.24 1.47 -8.30
CA SER A 66 -16.42 2.93 -8.25
C SER A 66 -15.93 3.63 -9.53
N GLY A 67 -15.11 2.95 -10.33
CA GLY A 67 -14.37 3.49 -11.47
C GLY A 67 -14.94 3.24 -12.86
N ARG A 68 -16.24 2.90 -13.03
CA ARG A 68 -16.88 2.90 -14.37
C ARG A 68 -17.12 4.32 -14.93
N ARG A 69 -16.16 5.24 -14.75
CA ARG A 69 -16.00 6.40 -15.62
C ARG A 69 -15.08 5.96 -16.76
N PRO A 70 -15.51 6.00 -18.02
CA PRO A 70 -14.62 5.70 -19.14
C PRO A 70 -13.44 6.68 -19.07
N VAL A 71 -12.23 6.13 -18.94
CA VAL A 71 -11.00 6.91 -19.10
C VAL A 71 -10.93 7.32 -20.57
N ASP A 72 -10.81 8.62 -20.82
CA ASP A 72 -10.66 9.17 -22.16
C ASP A 72 -9.40 8.59 -22.83
N PRO A 73 -9.52 7.89 -23.97
CA PRO A 73 -8.37 7.31 -24.69
C PRO A 73 -7.28 8.35 -25.02
N ALA A 74 -7.65 9.59 -25.32
CA ALA A 74 -6.68 10.64 -25.62
C ALA A 74 -5.82 11.02 -24.40
N SER A 75 -6.35 10.82 -23.18
CA SER A 75 -5.58 11.02 -21.94
C SER A 75 -4.54 9.91 -21.72
N VAL A 76 -4.86 8.67 -22.12
CA VAL A 76 -3.92 7.54 -22.05
C VAL A 76 -2.78 7.72 -23.04
N ASP A 77 -3.07 8.14 -24.27
CA ASP A 77 -2.03 8.38 -25.28
C ASP A 77 -1.08 9.51 -24.87
N ARG A 78 -1.59 10.60 -24.28
CA ARG A 78 -0.72 11.65 -23.71
C ARG A 78 0.21 11.12 -22.62
N MET A 79 -0.28 10.25 -21.72
CA MET A 79 0.57 9.65 -20.68
C MET A 79 1.64 8.73 -21.28
N ARG A 80 1.33 8.00 -22.35
CA ARG A 80 2.30 7.15 -23.05
C ARG A 80 3.42 7.97 -23.67
N THR A 81 3.09 9.04 -24.41
CA THR A 81 4.09 9.95 -24.99
C THR A 81 5.02 10.53 -23.93
N VAL A 82 4.48 10.97 -22.79
CA VAL A 82 5.31 11.47 -21.67
C VAL A 82 6.21 10.38 -21.09
N LEU A 83 5.73 9.14 -21.00
CA LEU A 83 6.53 8.02 -20.50
C LEU A 83 7.66 7.68 -21.47
N ASP A 84 7.38 7.64 -22.76
CA ASP A 84 8.33 7.39 -23.84
C ASP A 84 9.42 8.48 -23.83
N ASP A 85 9.04 9.76 -23.75
CA ASP A 85 9.97 10.88 -23.62
C ASP A 85 10.86 10.79 -22.38
N LEU A 86 10.35 10.28 -21.25
CA LEU A 86 11.12 10.09 -20.02
C LEU A 86 12.03 8.85 -20.04
N ILE A 87 11.71 7.84 -20.85
CA ILE A 87 12.53 6.65 -21.04
C ILE A 87 13.64 6.97 -22.04
N ASP A 88 13.29 7.61 -23.16
CA ASP A 88 14.21 7.95 -24.24
C ASP A 88 15.06 9.19 -23.91
N GLY A 89 14.52 10.15 -23.16
CA GLY A 89 15.20 11.38 -22.73
C GLY A 89 16.18 11.21 -21.56
N ARG A 90 16.31 10.00 -20.98
CA ARG A 90 17.24 9.71 -19.87
C ARG A 90 18.66 9.32 -20.32
N GLN A 91 19.00 9.58 -21.59
CA GLN A 91 20.32 9.36 -22.17
C GLN A 91 21.05 10.65 -22.62
N ARG A 92 20.68 11.84 -22.13
CA ARG A 92 21.48 13.06 -22.31
C ARG A 92 21.96 13.65 -21.00
#